data_AF-A0AAV4J9T8-F1
#
_entry.id   AF-A0AAV4J9T8-F1
#
_cell.length_a   1.000
_cell.length_b   1.000
_cell.length_c   1.000
_cell.angle_alpha   90.00
_cell.angle_beta   90.00
_cell.angle_gamma   90.00
#
_symmetry.space_group_name_H-M   'P 1'
#
loop_
_entity.id
_entity.type
_entity.pdbx_description
1 polymer ?
#
loop_
_entity_poly.entity_id
_entity_poly.type
_entity_poly.pdbx_seq_one_letter_code
_entity_poly.pdbx_strand_id
1 'polypeptide(L)'
;TGSHEEVNATKASTSRVNKFTKSKKKKPKRLCKFCNTWNVHLTRHLKRKHKTEEEVVLALKLPRKDQAIKKEGIFKANIENRKTNKDALLIRERCQGSGETVMCTGCRGFYDAKSIFKHKRTCERNVSALSNTAKLYELSDSAEAAGVDSDFKDNILDRFRKDEVGKICRTDLVTILFGKKQWAKSIKKERNITMSEMRLYASLILAFRLETGDEEASGQEILNYRRFEALEKAIKSISTKETGEDKVGLKVRIGFVLKRAAKIMRGYFVMKADAQKEADMTRFLDVIELQWHYIFLPAQIECEQRRTGLRKPSAMPDEEDISVFRDFIKHEMVKLTEQYEMWDKHTFVRARNLVVARLTMFNARRGGEPARLTLKEWKEAITDAWIDPNLVEKVDDPMEKHLLENLKLAYQSGKALRFEIEWK
;
A
#
# COMPACT_ATOMS: atom_id res chain seq x y z
N THR A 1 -80.59 -8.01 -3.95
CA THR A 1 -80.88 -9.00 -2.91
C THR A 1 -79.84 -10.11 -3.00
N GLY A 2 -79.14 -10.34 -1.89
CA GLY A 2 -77.96 -11.21 -1.79
C GLY A 2 -76.67 -10.39 -1.85
N SER A 3 -75.77 -10.42 -0.88
CA SER A 3 -75.78 -10.87 0.51
C SER A 3 -74.47 -10.31 1.11
N HIS A 4 -74.56 -9.79 2.32
CA HIS A 4 -73.42 -9.35 3.14
C HIS A 4 -72.41 -10.47 3.36
N GLU A 5 -71.12 -10.13 3.48
CA GLU A 5 -70.27 -10.53 4.62
C GLU A 5 -68.88 -9.87 4.55
N GLU A 6 -68.64 -8.93 5.46
CA GLU A 6 -67.32 -8.73 6.05
C GLU A 6 -67.24 -9.65 7.27
N VAL A 7 -66.07 -10.25 7.52
CA VAL A 7 -65.19 -9.95 8.68
C VAL A 7 -64.12 -11.05 8.84
N ASN A 8 -62.91 -10.52 9.02
CA ASN A 8 -61.62 -11.05 9.46
C ASN A 8 -61.45 -12.38 10.23
N ALA A 9 -60.28 -12.97 9.88
CA ALA A 9 -59.23 -13.54 10.73
C ALA A 9 -59.34 -14.98 11.25
N THR A 10 -58.37 -15.81 10.83
CA THR A 10 -57.69 -16.75 11.74
C THR A 10 -56.29 -17.14 11.26
N LYS A 11 -55.36 -17.16 12.20
CA LYS A 11 -53.95 -17.54 12.08
C LYS A 11 -53.81 -19.04 11.83
N ALA A 12 -52.89 -19.44 10.94
CA ALA A 12 -52.27 -20.77 10.98
C ALA A 12 -50.78 -20.67 10.65
N SER A 13 -50.00 -20.81 11.72
CA SER A 13 -48.56 -21.03 11.74
C SER A 13 -48.16 -22.35 11.11
N THR A 14 -47.25 -22.34 10.13
CA THR A 14 -46.33 -23.46 9.90
C THR A 14 -44.96 -22.97 9.48
N SER A 15 -44.02 -23.13 10.41
CA SER A 15 -42.59 -22.94 10.30
C SER A 15 -41.97 -23.85 9.22
N ARG A 16 -41.59 -23.30 8.07
CA ARG A 16 -40.62 -23.96 7.18
C ARG A 16 -39.20 -23.57 7.60
N VAL A 17 -38.60 -24.43 8.42
CA VAL A 17 -37.15 -24.45 8.64
C VAL A 17 -36.49 -24.75 7.29
N ASN A 18 -35.97 -23.71 6.64
CA ASN A 18 -35.10 -23.84 5.48
C ASN A 18 -33.81 -24.55 5.92
N LYS A 19 -33.79 -25.88 5.80
CA LYS A 19 -32.56 -26.67 5.85
C LYS A 19 -31.69 -26.23 4.66
N PHE A 20 -30.76 -25.31 4.92
CA PHE A 20 -29.62 -25.06 4.04
C PHE A 20 -28.90 -26.40 3.79
N THR A 21 -29.12 -26.99 2.63
CA THR A 21 -28.36 -28.15 2.17
C THR A 21 -26.92 -27.70 1.94
N LYS A 22 -26.03 -27.98 2.91
CA LYS A 22 -24.59 -27.84 2.73
C LYS A 22 -24.18 -28.72 1.55
N SER A 23 -23.97 -28.11 0.39
CA SER A 23 -23.26 -28.71 -0.74
C SER A 23 -22.00 -29.40 -0.22
N LYS A 24 -21.91 -30.73 -0.37
CA LYS A 24 -20.76 -31.53 0.05
C LYS A 24 -19.55 -31.09 -0.78
N LYS A 25 -18.70 -30.23 -0.23
CA LYS A 25 -17.44 -29.78 -0.87
C LYS A 25 -16.61 -31.01 -1.25
N LYS A 26 -16.41 -31.23 -2.56
CA LYS A 26 -15.55 -32.31 -3.08
C LYS A 26 -14.13 -32.15 -2.52
N LYS A 27 -13.55 -33.25 -2.01
CA LYS A 27 -12.17 -33.24 -1.50
C LYS A 27 -11.20 -33.04 -2.67
N PRO A 28 -10.25 -32.09 -2.59
CA PRO A 28 -9.34 -31.82 -3.70
C PRO A 28 -8.36 -32.99 -3.90
N LYS A 29 -8.03 -33.28 -5.16
CA LYS A 29 -6.93 -34.19 -5.52
C LYS A 29 -5.60 -33.58 -5.09
N ARG A 30 -4.65 -34.42 -4.69
CA ARG A 30 -3.30 -34.05 -4.24
C ARG A 30 -2.26 -34.89 -4.95
N LEU A 31 -1.16 -34.26 -5.37
CA LEU A 31 0.00 -34.96 -5.90
C LEU A 31 0.69 -35.74 -4.75
N CYS A 32 0.99 -37.01 -4.97
CA CYS A 32 1.84 -37.80 -4.07
C CYS A 32 3.31 -37.43 -4.33
N LYS A 33 4.08 -37.05 -3.29
CA LYS A 33 5.48 -36.63 -3.46
C LYS A 33 6.44 -37.75 -3.90
N PHE A 34 6.03 -39.01 -3.74
CA PHE A 34 6.87 -40.20 -3.93
C PHE A 34 6.70 -40.81 -5.33
N CYS A 35 5.46 -40.92 -5.82
CA CYS A 35 5.16 -41.51 -7.13
C CYS A 35 4.50 -40.54 -8.13
N ASN A 36 4.36 -39.27 -7.76
CA ASN A 36 3.77 -38.21 -8.59
C ASN A 36 2.34 -38.52 -9.11
N THR A 37 1.59 -39.40 -8.44
CA THR A 37 0.20 -39.69 -8.80
C THR A 37 -0.80 -38.80 -8.06
N TRP A 38 -1.87 -38.37 -8.74
CA TRP A 38 -2.92 -37.53 -8.19
C TRP A 38 -3.98 -38.34 -7.42
N ASN A 39 -4.13 -38.08 -6.13
CA ASN A 39 -4.97 -38.86 -5.23
C ASN A 39 -5.95 -37.98 -4.43
N VAL A 40 -7.23 -38.36 -4.39
CA VAL A 40 -8.24 -37.71 -3.51
C VAL A 40 -8.02 -38.11 -2.04
N HIS A 41 -7.60 -39.36 -1.81
CA HIS A 41 -7.38 -39.93 -0.48
C HIS A 41 -5.90 -40.24 -0.25
N LEU A 42 -5.05 -39.21 -0.25
CA LEU A 42 -3.59 -39.37 -0.20
C LEU A 42 -3.11 -40.24 1.00
N THR A 43 -3.67 -40.06 2.20
CA THR A 43 -3.33 -40.89 3.37
C THR A 43 -3.57 -42.39 3.14
N ARG A 44 -4.65 -42.77 2.44
CA ARG A 44 -4.91 -44.17 2.10
C ARG A 44 -3.92 -44.69 1.06
N HIS A 45 -3.58 -43.85 0.09
CA HIS A 45 -2.58 -44.16 -0.93
C HIS A 45 -1.20 -44.41 -0.30
N LEU A 46 -0.75 -43.52 0.59
CA LEU A 46 0.54 -43.65 1.31
C LEU A 46 0.61 -44.97 2.09
N LYS A 47 -0.45 -45.33 2.83
CA LYS A 47 -0.50 -46.61 3.57
C LYS A 47 -0.42 -47.85 2.69
N ARG A 48 -0.89 -47.78 1.44
CA ARG A 48 -0.94 -48.94 0.54
C ARG A 48 0.30 -49.07 -0.33
N LYS A 49 0.83 -47.95 -0.83
CA LYS A 49 1.91 -47.92 -1.83
C LYS A 49 3.26 -47.47 -1.27
N HIS A 50 3.27 -46.78 -0.13
CA HIS A 50 4.47 -46.15 0.45
C HIS A 50 4.60 -46.48 1.95
N LYS A 51 4.22 -47.70 2.36
CA LYS A 51 4.21 -48.12 3.78
C LYS A 51 5.60 -48.23 4.40
N THR A 52 6.62 -48.44 3.57
CA THR A 52 8.03 -48.65 3.95
C THR A 52 8.82 -47.34 4.02
N GLU A 53 8.27 -46.25 3.48
CA GLU A 53 8.94 -44.94 3.51
C GLU A 53 8.99 -44.42 4.95
N GLU A 54 10.19 -44.12 5.46
CA GLU A 54 10.40 -43.67 6.83
C GLU A 54 9.57 -42.43 7.16
N GLU A 55 9.52 -41.46 6.26
CA GLU A 55 8.68 -40.26 6.40
C GLU A 55 7.19 -40.59 6.57
N VAL A 56 6.68 -41.62 5.88
CA VAL A 56 5.27 -42.04 5.97
C VAL A 56 5.03 -42.73 7.31
N VAL A 57 5.95 -43.58 7.75
CA VAL A 57 5.88 -44.24 9.06
C VAL A 57 5.84 -43.21 10.19
N LEU A 58 6.72 -42.21 10.14
CA LEU A 58 6.76 -41.12 11.12
C LEU A 58 5.50 -40.25 11.06
N ALA A 59 5.06 -39.86 9.84
CA ALA A 59 3.90 -39.00 9.68
C ALA A 59 2.58 -39.63 10.17
N LEU A 60 2.45 -40.96 10.08
CA LEU A 60 1.28 -41.69 10.56
C LEU A 60 1.16 -41.74 12.09
N LYS A 61 2.27 -41.54 12.82
CA LYS A 61 2.30 -41.46 14.29
C LYS A 61 1.84 -40.09 14.83
N LEU A 62 1.83 -39.05 14.01
CA LEU A 62 1.47 -37.68 14.43
C LEU A 62 -0.06 -37.45 14.48
N PRO A 63 -0.56 -36.55 15.35
CA PRO A 63 -2.00 -36.25 15.44
C PRO A 63 -2.58 -35.68 14.12
N ARG A 64 -1.79 -34.89 13.37
CA ARG A 64 -2.15 -34.37 12.04
C ARG A 64 -1.47 -35.18 10.93
N LYS A 65 -1.94 -36.42 10.79
CA LYS A 65 -1.40 -37.46 9.89
C LYS A 65 -1.15 -36.94 8.46
N ASP A 66 0.10 -37.10 8.02
CA ASP A 66 0.60 -36.80 6.67
C ASP A 66 0.47 -35.33 6.23
N GLN A 67 0.25 -34.37 7.16
CA GLN A 67 0.08 -32.97 6.78
C GLN A 67 1.34 -32.39 6.12
N ALA A 68 2.53 -32.78 6.58
CA ALA A 68 3.80 -32.38 5.98
C ALA A 68 3.96 -32.95 4.55
N ILE A 69 3.66 -34.23 4.37
CA ILE A 69 3.72 -34.92 3.07
C ILE A 69 2.75 -34.30 2.06
N LYS A 70 1.52 -33.93 2.51
CA LYS A 70 0.53 -33.23 1.70
C LYS A 70 1.05 -31.86 1.23
N LYS A 71 1.64 -31.08 2.13
CA LYS A 71 2.22 -29.76 1.82
C LYS A 71 3.33 -29.87 0.78
N GLU A 72 4.19 -30.87 0.92
CA GLU A 72 5.30 -31.08 -0.01
C GLU A 72 4.80 -31.45 -1.42
N GLY A 73 3.81 -32.34 -1.52
CA GLY A 73 3.17 -32.66 -2.80
C GLY A 73 2.48 -31.45 -3.45
N ILE A 74 1.81 -30.61 -2.66
CA ILE A 74 1.21 -29.35 -3.14
C ILE A 74 2.29 -28.38 -3.61
N PHE A 75 3.40 -28.26 -2.87
CA PHE A 75 4.52 -27.41 -3.23
C PHE A 75 5.12 -27.82 -4.57
N LYS A 76 5.45 -29.11 -4.76
CA LYS A 76 5.95 -29.64 -6.04
C LYS A 76 5.00 -29.34 -7.19
N ALA A 77 3.71 -29.67 -7.04
CA ALA A 77 2.70 -29.41 -8.08
C ALA A 77 2.56 -27.92 -8.42
N ASN A 78 2.63 -27.04 -7.42
CA ASN A 78 2.54 -25.60 -7.63
C ASN A 78 3.76 -25.02 -8.35
N ILE A 79 4.96 -25.54 -8.05
CA ILE A 79 6.19 -25.17 -8.75
C ILE A 79 6.13 -25.63 -10.20
N GLU A 80 5.74 -26.88 -10.46
CA GLU A 80 5.59 -27.41 -11.83
C GLU A 80 4.53 -26.66 -12.63
N ASN A 81 3.34 -26.44 -12.05
CA ASN A 81 2.28 -25.69 -12.71
C ASN A 81 2.72 -24.28 -13.12
N ARG A 82 3.55 -23.62 -12.28
CA ARG A 82 4.09 -22.29 -12.58
C ARG A 82 5.13 -22.30 -13.69
N LYS A 83 6.00 -23.32 -13.74
CA LYS A 83 6.96 -23.51 -14.84
C LYS A 83 6.25 -23.68 -16.18
N THR A 84 5.14 -24.42 -16.20
CA THR A 84 4.40 -24.68 -17.44
C THR A 84 3.48 -23.53 -17.84
N ASN A 85 2.84 -22.87 -16.86
CA ASN A 85 1.94 -21.75 -17.10
C ASN A 85 2.07 -20.73 -15.95
N LYS A 86 2.64 -19.56 -16.28
CA LYS A 86 2.83 -18.45 -15.34
C LYS A 86 1.52 -18.01 -14.67
N ASP A 87 0.35 -18.22 -15.26
CA ASP A 87 -0.96 -17.85 -14.73
C ASP A 87 -1.74 -19.00 -14.06
N ALA A 88 -1.14 -20.19 -13.91
CA ALA A 88 -1.80 -21.33 -13.30
C ALA A 88 -2.24 -21.05 -11.84
N LEU A 89 -3.49 -21.40 -11.54
CA LEU A 89 -4.02 -21.30 -10.19
C LEU A 89 -3.27 -22.25 -9.25
N LEU A 90 -2.72 -21.67 -8.18
CA LEU A 90 -2.00 -22.43 -7.17
C LEU A 90 -2.96 -23.23 -6.29
N ILE A 91 -2.61 -24.49 -6.09
CA ILE A 91 -3.28 -25.46 -5.24
C ILE A 91 -3.08 -25.08 -3.76
N ARG A 92 -4.18 -25.04 -2.99
CA ARG A 92 -4.23 -24.65 -1.56
C ARG A 92 -4.41 -25.83 -0.61
N GLU A 93 -4.12 -25.69 0.69
CA GLU A 93 -4.25 -26.78 1.69
C GLU A 93 -5.66 -27.34 1.90
N ARG A 94 -6.72 -26.51 1.82
CA ARG A 94 -8.10 -26.93 2.16
C ARG A 94 -9.09 -26.73 1.02
N CYS A 95 -9.32 -25.47 0.64
CA CYS A 95 -10.29 -25.09 -0.38
C CYS A 95 -9.56 -24.57 -1.61
N GLN A 96 -9.74 -25.23 -2.75
CA GLN A 96 -9.39 -24.66 -4.04
C GLN A 96 -10.45 -23.63 -4.37
N GLY A 97 -10.08 -22.36 -4.37
CA GLY A 97 -10.96 -21.25 -4.73
C GLY A 97 -10.20 -20.32 -5.66
N SER A 98 -10.89 -19.36 -6.26
CA SER A 98 -10.32 -18.42 -7.23
C SER A 98 -9.53 -17.26 -6.61
N GLY A 99 -9.46 -17.17 -5.28
CA GLY A 99 -8.75 -16.09 -4.62
C GLY A 99 -7.23 -16.12 -4.83
N GLU A 100 -6.54 -15.06 -4.41
CA GLU A 100 -5.08 -15.06 -4.37
C GLU A 100 -4.54 -16.11 -3.39
N THR A 101 -3.61 -16.93 -3.86
CA THR A 101 -2.94 -17.94 -3.06
C THR A 101 -1.54 -17.47 -2.72
N VAL A 102 -1.15 -17.61 -1.45
CA VAL A 102 0.17 -17.25 -0.95
C VAL A 102 0.77 -18.41 -0.16
N MET A 103 2.10 -18.50 -0.16
CA MET A 103 2.82 -19.51 0.60
C MET A 103 3.22 -18.95 1.96
N CYS A 104 2.99 -19.73 3.02
CA CYS A 104 3.59 -19.47 4.33
C CYS A 104 5.06 -19.86 4.27
N THR A 105 5.99 -18.93 4.51
CA THR A 105 7.44 -19.21 4.48
C THR A 105 7.86 -20.19 5.57
N GLY A 106 7.24 -20.13 6.76
CA GLY A 106 7.57 -21.03 7.87
C GLY A 106 7.21 -22.51 7.63
N CYS A 107 6.03 -22.80 7.06
CA CYS A 107 5.56 -24.18 6.87
C CYS A 107 5.41 -24.63 5.42
N ARG A 108 5.74 -23.78 4.44
CA ARG A 108 5.60 -23.99 2.98
C ARG A 108 4.19 -24.37 2.51
N GLY A 109 3.18 -24.20 3.37
CA GLY A 109 1.77 -24.45 3.02
C GLY A 109 1.18 -23.31 2.20
N PHE A 110 0.25 -23.64 1.31
CA PHE A 110 -0.43 -22.67 0.44
C PHE A 110 -1.83 -22.33 0.95
N TYR A 111 -2.07 -21.05 1.18
CA TYR A 111 -3.29 -20.53 1.81
C TYR A 111 -3.91 -19.41 1.00
N ASP A 112 -5.19 -19.13 1.25
CA ASP A 112 -5.84 -17.95 0.71
C ASP A 112 -5.27 -16.69 1.38
N ALA A 113 -4.88 -15.70 0.58
CA ALA A 113 -4.27 -14.47 1.05
C ALA A 113 -5.15 -13.69 2.05
N LYS A 114 -6.48 -13.76 1.91
CA LYS A 114 -7.40 -13.09 2.85
C LYS A 114 -7.44 -13.79 4.21
N SER A 115 -7.05 -15.06 4.32
CA SER A 115 -7.17 -15.85 5.55
C SER A 115 -5.85 -16.34 6.14
N ILE A 116 -4.72 -16.09 5.47
CA ILE A 116 -3.39 -16.55 5.94
C ILE A 116 -3.02 -16.01 7.32
N PHE A 117 -3.52 -14.83 7.72
CA PHE A 117 -3.31 -14.30 9.06
C PHE A 117 -3.82 -15.24 10.16
N LYS A 118 -4.92 -15.98 9.92
CA LYS A 118 -5.47 -16.98 10.85
C LYS A 118 -4.52 -18.17 10.98
N HIS A 119 -3.91 -18.59 9.87
CA HIS A 119 -2.90 -19.65 9.87
C HIS A 119 -1.64 -19.22 10.61
N LYS A 120 -1.12 -18.01 10.36
CA LYS A 120 0.11 -17.50 10.98
C LYS A 120 0.08 -17.54 12.52
N ARG A 121 -1.09 -17.28 13.13
CA ARG A 121 -1.31 -17.35 14.59
C ARG A 121 -1.14 -18.75 15.18
N THR A 122 -1.24 -19.80 14.37
CA THR A 122 -1.23 -21.21 14.82
C THR A 122 -0.16 -22.04 14.11
N CYS A 123 0.76 -21.38 13.40
CA CYS A 123 1.80 -22.06 12.64
C CYS A 123 3.01 -22.35 13.52
N GLU A 124 3.21 -23.62 13.87
CA GLU A 124 4.31 -24.10 14.74
C GLU A 124 5.71 -23.76 14.20
N ARG A 125 5.88 -23.53 12.89
CA ARG A 125 7.15 -23.14 12.25
C ARG A 125 7.24 -21.65 11.92
N ASN A 126 6.43 -20.82 12.55
CA ASN A 126 6.46 -19.37 12.38
C ASN A 126 7.49 -18.79 13.36
N VAL A 127 8.76 -18.74 12.96
CA VAL A 127 9.88 -18.46 13.89
C VAL A 127 10.03 -16.98 14.27
N SER A 128 9.22 -16.05 13.74
CA SER A 128 9.23 -14.65 14.22
C SER A 128 8.07 -13.83 13.66
N ALA A 129 7.87 -12.62 14.20
CA ALA A 129 7.03 -11.58 13.59
C ALA A 129 7.43 -11.21 12.14
N LEU A 130 8.59 -11.69 11.65
CA LEU A 130 9.12 -11.47 10.31
C LEU A 130 8.80 -12.60 9.30
N SER A 131 8.03 -13.62 9.69
CA SER A 131 7.58 -14.66 8.75
C SER A 131 6.68 -14.06 7.67
N ASN A 132 7.29 -13.73 6.54
CA ASN A 132 6.61 -13.12 5.41
C ASN A 132 5.80 -14.16 4.64
N THR A 133 4.76 -13.71 3.95
CA THR A 133 4.09 -14.54 2.95
C THR A 133 4.87 -14.42 1.65
N ALA A 134 5.38 -15.53 1.14
CA ALA A 134 5.99 -15.52 -0.18
C ALA A 134 4.87 -15.61 -1.22
N LYS A 135 4.87 -14.67 -2.14
CA LYS A 135 4.00 -14.72 -3.31
C LYS A 135 4.80 -15.32 -4.46
N LEU A 136 4.26 -16.36 -5.07
CA LEU A 136 4.95 -17.16 -6.07
C LEU A 136 4.68 -16.63 -7.49
N TYR A 137 4.92 -15.34 -7.72
CA TYR A 137 4.94 -14.79 -9.08
C TYR A 137 6.37 -14.69 -9.58
N GLU A 138 6.59 -15.22 -10.79
CA GLU A 138 7.75 -14.89 -11.59
C GLU A 138 7.71 -13.42 -11.98
N LEU A 139 8.87 -12.84 -12.22
CA LEU A 139 8.97 -11.50 -12.75
C LEU A 139 8.35 -11.49 -14.16
N SER A 140 7.79 -10.36 -14.57
CA SER A 140 7.45 -10.16 -15.98
C SER A 140 8.73 -10.09 -16.81
N ASP A 141 8.65 -10.43 -18.08
CA ASP A 141 9.82 -10.37 -18.99
C ASP A 141 10.43 -8.95 -19.00
N SER A 142 9.60 -7.91 -18.90
CA SER A 142 10.04 -6.52 -18.72
C SER A 142 10.77 -6.28 -17.39
N ALA A 143 10.33 -6.91 -16.30
CA ALA A 143 11.00 -6.80 -15.01
C ALA A 143 12.34 -7.56 -14.98
N GLU A 144 12.43 -8.69 -15.69
CA GLU A 144 13.68 -9.40 -15.92
C GLU A 144 14.63 -8.57 -16.78
N ALA A 145 14.16 -8.01 -17.89
CA ALA A 145 14.93 -7.12 -18.76
C ALA A 145 15.42 -5.85 -18.03
N ALA A 146 14.62 -5.33 -17.09
CA ALA A 146 15.00 -4.22 -16.23
C ALA A 146 15.97 -4.61 -15.09
N GLY A 147 16.27 -5.91 -14.93
CA GLY A 147 17.13 -6.44 -13.88
C GLY A 147 16.59 -6.18 -12.48
N VAL A 148 15.29 -6.40 -12.25
CA VAL A 148 14.66 -6.14 -10.94
C VAL A 148 15.25 -7.04 -9.85
N ASP A 149 15.74 -6.43 -8.77
CA ASP A 149 16.19 -7.13 -7.57
C ASP A 149 15.03 -7.46 -6.61
N SER A 150 15.30 -8.29 -5.60
CA SER A 150 14.30 -8.71 -4.61
C SER A 150 13.81 -7.55 -3.73
N ASP A 151 14.64 -6.54 -3.45
CA ASP A 151 14.24 -5.39 -2.62
C ASP A 151 13.14 -4.59 -3.32
N PHE A 152 13.34 -4.24 -4.59
CA PHE A 152 12.35 -3.51 -5.38
C PHE A 152 11.10 -4.37 -5.64
N LYS A 153 11.26 -5.66 -5.91
CA LYS A 153 10.14 -6.59 -6.09
C LYS A 153 9.23 -6.60 -4.86
N ASP A 154 9.77 -6.95 -3.70
CA ASP A 154 9.02 -7.20 -2.47
C ASP A 154 8.40 -5.91 -1.88
N ASN A 155 9.11 -4.78 -2.03
CA ASN A 155 8.68 -3.51 -1.46
C ASN A 155 7.80 -2.67 -2.40
N ILE A 156 7.91 -2.83 -3.72
CA ILE A 156 7.19 -2.02 -4.70
C ILE A 156 6.24 -2.87 -5.56
N LEU A 157 6.77 -3.74 -6.43
CA LEU A 157 5.97 -4.45 -7.44
C LEU A 157 4.86 -5.30 -6.80
N ASP A 158 5.21 -5.99 -5.72
CA ASP A 158 4.36 -6.89 -4.97
C ASP A 158 3.24 -6.20 -4.21
N ARG A 159 3.36 -4.89 -4.03
CA ARG A 159 2.46 -4.05 -3.24
C ARG A 159 1.38 -3.38 -4.09
N PHE A 160 1.49 -3.42 -5.41
CA PHE A 160 0.42 -2.90 -6.27
C PHE A 160 -0.87 -3.69 -6.13
N ARG A 161 -1.98 -2.97 -6.26
CA ARG A 161 -3.32 -3.56 -6.32
C ARG A 161 -3.47 -4.36 -7.62
N LYS A 162 -4.44 -5.27 -7.63
CA LYS A 162 -4.83 -6.04 -8.83
C LYS A 162 -5.84 -5.25 -9.68
N ASP A 163 -5.49 -4.01 -9.98
CA ASP A 163 -6.18 -3.16 -10.94
C ASP A 163 -5.32 -3.03 -12.21
N GLU A 164 -5.90 -2.53 -13.31
CA GLU A 164 -5.17 -2.36 -14.57
C GLU A 164 -3.94 -1.47 -14.43
N VAL A 165 -4.06 -0.37 -13.66
CA VAL A 165 -2.91 0.49 -13.32
C VAL A 165 -1.81 -0.30 -12.64
N GLY A 166 -2.15 -1.14 -11.65
CA GLY A 166 -1.21 -1.98 -10.95
C GLY A 166 -0.65 -3.13 -11.79
N LYS A 167 -1.37 -3.60 -12.81
CA LYS A 167 -0.87 -4.54 -13.81
C LYS A 167 0.20 -3.87 -14.67
N ILE A 168 -0.10 -2.71 -15.26
CA ILE A 168 0.87 -1.90 -16.03
C ILE A 168 2.12 -1.62 -15.20
N CYS A 169 1.98 -1.23 -13.94
CA CYS A 169 3.12 -0.99 -13.05
C CYS A 169 4.04 -2.22 -12.85
N ARG A 170 3.54 -3.44 -13.10
CA ARG A 170 4.28 -4.70 -12.96
C ARG A 170 4.79 -5.25 -14.29
N THR A 171 4.30 -4.77 -15.43
CA THR A 171 4.58 -5.37 -16.75
C THR A 171 5.17 -4.38 -17.76
N ASP A 172 4.89 -3.08 -17.64
CA ASP A 172 5.41 -2.07 -18.56
C ASP A 172 6.87 -1.70 -18.23
N LEU A 173 7.73 -1.79 -19.24
CA LEU A 173 9.18 -1.57 -19.09
C LEU A 173 9.50 -0.18 -18.54
N VAL A 174 8.88 0.87 -19.07
CA VAL A 174 9.17 2.25 -18.67
C VAL A 174 8.75 2.48 -17.23
N THR A 175 7.56 1.99 -16.86
CA THR A 175 7.05 2.11 -15.49
C THR A 175 7.94 1.39 -14.48
N ILE A 176 8.42 0.19 -14.82
CA ILE A 176 9.34 -0.58 -13.98
C ILE A 176 10.69 0.14 -13.82
N LEU A 177 11.30 0.58 -14.92
CA LEU A 177 12.59 1.30 -14.90
C LEU A 177 12.48 2.62 -14.12
N PHE A 178 11.38 3.34 -14.29
CA PHE A 178 11.07 4.54 -13.53
C PHE A 178 11.05 4.25 -12.04
N GLY A 179 10.23 3.27 -11.62
CA GLY A 179 10.09 2.87 -10.24
C GLY A 179 11.41 2.42 -9.62
N LYS A 180 12.18 1.59 -10.34
CA LYS A 180 13.46 1.07 -9.88
C LYS A 180 14.46 2.20 -9.63
N LYS A 181 14.61 3.14 -10.56
CA LYS A 181 15.51 4.29 -10.40
C LYS A 181 15.07 5.21 -9.26
N GLN A 182 13.77 5.45 -9.12
CA GLN A 182 13.22 6.27 -8.03
C GLN A 182 13.43 5.60 -6.66
N TRP A 183 13.25 4.28 -6.58
CA TRP A 183 13.47 3.49 -5.37
C TRP A 183 14.95 3.47 -4.95
N ALA A 184 15.86 3.29 -5.92
CA ALA A 184 17.29 3.32 -5.69
C ALA A 184 17.77 4.70 -5.19
N LYS A 185 17.17 5.79 -5.70
CA LYS A 185 17.48 7.16 -5.27
C LYS A 185 16.97 7.52 -3.87
N SER A 186 15.93 6.84 -3.38
CA SER A 186 15.27 7.21 -2.12
C SER A 186 16.04 6.69 -0.91
N ILE A 187 16.75 7.58 -0.22
CA ILE A 187 17.47 7.28 1.05
C ILE A 187 16.49 6.77 2.12
N LYS A 188 15.33 7.43 2.23
CA LYS A 188 14.29 7.09 3.21
C LYS A 188 13.38 5.93 2.77
N LYS A 189 13.65 5.35 1.59
CA LYS A 189 12.85 4.25 1.01
C LYS A 189 11.35 4.57 1.03
N GLU A 190 11.00 5.74 0.48
CA GLU A 190 9.64 6.30 0.48
C GLU A 190 8.74 5.57 -0.54
N ARG A 191 8.26 4.37 -0.14
CA ARG A 191 7.45 3.49 -0.99
C ARG A 191 6.24 4.20 -1.58
N ASN A 192 5.52 4.97 -0.76
CA ASN A 192 4.28 5.64 -1.19
C ASN A 192 4.53 6.66 -2.31
N ILE A 193 5.67 7.37 -2.28
CA ILE A 193 6.04 8.33 -3.32
C ILE A 193 6.37 7.58 -4.61
N THR A 194 7.23 6.57 -4.53
CA THR A 194 7.64 5.74 -5.68
C THR A 194 6.42 5.11 -6.36
N MET A 195 5.55 4.44 -5.58
CA MET A 195 4.34 3.83 -6.10
C MET A 195 3.36 4.87 -6.66
N SER A 196 3.26 6.06 -6.05
CA SER A 196 2.39 7.12 -6.57
C SER A 196 2.85 7.64 -7.92
N GLU A 197 4.16 7.81 -8.14
CA GLU A 197 4.69 8.27 -9.43
C GLU A 197 4.56 7.19 -10.51
N MET A 198 4.85 5.92 -10.19
CA MET A 198 4.63 4.80 -11.11
C MET A 198 3.16 4.70 -11.54
N ARG A 199 2.22 4.81 -10.58
CA ARG A 199 0.79 4.78 -10.89
C ARG A 199 0.36 5.98 -11.72
N LEU A 200 0.93 7.16 -11.49
CA LEU A 200 0.64 8.34 -12.30
C LEU A 200 1.04 8.10 -13.77
N TYR A 201 2.21 7.53 -14.01
CA TYR A 201 2.66 7.17 -15.36
C TYR A 201 1.75 6.10 -15.99
N ALA A 202 1.44 5.03 -15.25
CA ALA A 202 0.55 3.97 -15.73
C ALA A 202 -0.88 4.48 -16.02
N SER A 203 -1.40 5.40 -15.22
CA SER A 203 -2.69 6.06 -15.49
C SER A 203 -2.64 6.92 -16.75
N LEU A 204 -1.52 7.57 -17.04
CA LEU A 204 -1.34 8.32 -18.29
C LEU A 204 -1.28 7.39 -19.50
N ILE A 205 -0.65 6.22 -19.38
CA ILE A 205 -0.70 5.17 -20.44
C ILE A 205 -2.15 4.79 -20.72
N LEU A 206 -2.96 4.50 -19.70
CA LEU A 206 -4.37 4.16 -19.89
C LEU A 206 -5.16 5.30 -20.56
N ALA A 207 -4.95 6.54 -20.14
CA ALA A 207 -5.60 7.69 -20.75
C ALA A 207 -5.23 7.86 -22.23
N PHE A 208 -3.97 7.60 -22.58
CA PHE A 208 -3.50 7.63 -23.96
C PHE A 208 -4.10 6.51 -24.82
N ARG A 209 -4.22 5.29 -24.25
CA ARG A 209 -4.89 4.16 -24.92
C ARG A 209 -6.34 4.51 -25.24
N LEU A 210 -7.05 5.11 -24.30
CA LEU A 210 -8.43 5.56 -24.50
C LEU A 210 -8.53 6.64 -25.58
N GLU A 211 -7.62 7.62 -25.57
CA GLU A 211 -7.60 8.71 -26.55
C GLU A 211 -7.32 8.23 -27.98
N THR A 212 -6.50 7.18 -28.12
CA THR A 212 -6.02 6.72 -29.44
C THR A 212 -6.73 5.46 -29.93
N GLY A 213 -7.51 4.78 -29.08
CA GLY A 213 -8.08 3.47 -29.36
C GLY A 213 -7.06 2.32 -29.40
N ASP A 214 -5.78 2.59 -29.15
CA ASP A 214 -4.69 1.63 -29.15
C ASP A 214 -4.58 0.98 -27.77
N GLU A 215 -5.33 -0.10 -27.53
CA GLU A 215 -5.40 -0.77 -26.21
C GLU A 215 -4.05 -1.32 -25.73
N GLU A 216 -3.10 -1.55 -26.64
CA GLU A 216 -1.80 -2.15 -26.36
C GLU A 216 -0.65 -1.12 -26.28
N ALA A 217 -0.94 0.18 -26.46
CA ALA A 217 0.08 1.24 -26.40
C ALA A 217 0.93 1.11 -25.13
N SER A 218 2.25 0.98 -25.31
CA SER A 218 3.19 0.81 -24.20
C SER A 218 3.57 2.13 -23.54
N GLY A 219 4.22 2.07 -22.39
CA GLY A 219 4.82 3.24 -21.75
C GLY A 219 5.92 3.88 -22.59
N GLN A 220 6.53 3.16 -23.54
CA GLN A 220 7.47 3.76 -24.48
C GLN A 220 6.73 4.48 -25.61
N GLU A 221 5.59 3.96 -26.03
CA GLU A 221 4.80 4.51 -27.13
C GLU A 221 4.22 5.89 -26.80
N ILE A 222 3.85 6.13 -25.53
CA ILE A 222 3.42 7.46 -25.09
C ILE A 222 4.57 8.49 -25.10
N LEU A 223 5.83 8.06 -25.19
CA LEU A 223 7.01 8.92 -25.33
C LEU A 223 7.42 9.12 -26.79
N ASN A 224 6.53 8.79 -27.73
CA ASN A 224 6.75 9.04 -29.15
C ASN A 224 6.39 10.49 -29.50
N TYR A 225 7.38 11.30 -29.86
CA TYR A 225 7.16 12.72 -30.20
C TYR A 225 6.18 12.91 -31.37
N ARG A 226 6.05 11.93 -32.26
CA ARG A 226 5.10 11.98 -33.39
C ARG A 226 3.64 11.85 -32.93
N ARG A 227 3.40 11.32 -31.74
CA ARG A 227 2.08 11.15 -31.12
C ARG A 227 1.83 12.16 -29.99
N PHE A 228 2.60 13.24 -29.95
CA PHE A 228 2.53 14.21 -28.85
C PHE A 228 1.14 14.87 -28.72
N GLU A 229 0.44 15.12 -29.83
CA GLU A 229 -0.91 15.68 -29.79
C GLU A 229 -1.89 14.77 -29.03
N ALA A 230 -1.82 13.45 -29.28
CA ALA A 230 -2.61 12.47 -28.54
C ALA A 230 -2.19 12.41 -27.05
N LEU A 231 -0.89 12.56 -26.77
CA LEU A 231 -0.41 12.65 -25.40
C LEU A 231 -0.96 13.89 -24.69
N GLU A 232 -1.02 15.04 -25.36
CA GLU A 232 -1.57 16.27 -24.80
C GLU A 232 -3.05 16.12 -24.43
N LYS A 233 -3.84 15.50 -25.32
CA LYS A 233 -5.26 15.18 -25.04
C LYS A 233 -5.39 14.24 -23.84
N ALA A 234 -4.54 13.21 -23.76
CA ALA A 234 -4.48 12.31 -22.62
C ALA A 234 -4.07 12.99 -21.30
N ILE A 235 -3.14 13.96 -21.34
CA ILE A 235 -2.77 14.77 -20.17
C ILE A 235 -3.99 15.60 -19.72
N LYS A 236 -4.67 16.25 -20.66
CA LYS A 236 -5.86 17.06 -20.39
C LYS A 236 -6.95 16.23 -19.72
N SER A 237 -7.26 15.04 -20.26
CA SER A 237 -8.33 14.19 -19.72
C SER A 237 -8.11 13.77 -18.26
N ILE A 238 -6.87 13.49 -17.84
CA ILE A 238 -6.59 13.13 -16.44
C ILE A 238 -6.40 14.35 -15.53
N SER A 239 -5.93 15.46 -16.08
CA SER A 239 -5.58 16.66 -15.33
C SER A 239 -6.72 17.66 -15.19
N THR A 240 -7.83 17.50 -15.89
CA THR A 240 -8.99 18.40 -15.80
C THR A 240 -10.09 17.80 -14.90
N LYS A 241 -10.85 18.65 -14.20
CA LYS A 241 -12.03 18.27 -13.42
C LYS A 241 -13.26 18.24 -14.32
N GLU A 242 -14.35 17.65 -13.84
CA GLU A 242 -15.66 17.70 -14.52
C GLU A 242 -16.16 19.14 -14.73
N THR A 243 -15.75 20.07 -13.85
CA THR A 243 -16.05 21.50 -13.95
C THR A 243 -15.25 22.24 -15.04
N GLY A 244 -14.34 21.56 -15.75
CA GLY A 244 -13.45 22.16 -16.74
C GLY A 244 -12.18 22.80 -16.17
N GLU A 245 -12.06 22.91 -14.84
CA GLU A 245 -10.87 23.46 -14.19
C GLU A 245 -9.71 22.45 -14.14
N ASP A 246 -8.48 22.94 -14.22
CA ASP A 246 -7.29 22.12 -14.08
C ASP A 246 -7.04 21.70 -12.62
N LYS A 247 -6.71 20.42 -12.43
CA LYS A 247 -6.04 19.88 -11.25
C LYS A 247 -4.57 20.29 -11.32
N VAL A 248 -4.29 21.56 -11.08
CA VAL A 248 -2.98 22.19 -11.32
C VAL A 248 -1.78 21.41 -10.77
N GLY A 249 -1.86 20.92 -9.53
CA GLY A 249 -0.79 20.13 -8.92
C GLY A 249 -0.56 18.79 -9.61
N LEU A 250 -1.60 18.17 -10.18
CA LEU A 250 -1.48 16.94 -10.95
C LEU A 250 -0.87 17.22 -12.33
N LYS A 251 -1.32 18.27 -13.03
CA LYS A 251 -0.82 18.66 -14.35
C LYS A 251 0.69 18.88 -14.34
N VAL A 252 1.18 19.65 -13.37
CA VAL A 252 2.62 19.90 -13.16
C VAL A 252 3.37 18.59 -12.87
N ARG A 253 2.82 17.73 -12.01
CA ARG A 253 3.43 16.42 -11.70
C ARG A 253 3.56 15.53 -12.93
N ILE A 254 2.57 15.52 -13.82
CA ILE A 254 2.60 14.75 -15.06
C ILE A 254 3.78 15.18 -15.94
N GLY A 255 3.96 16.49 -16.15
CA GLY A 255 5.06 17.02 -16.95
C GLY A 255 6.45 16.57 -16.43
N PHE A 256 6.66 16.66 -15.12
CA PHE A 256 7.93 16.19 -14.52
C PHE A 256 8.12 14.67 -14.60
N VAL A 257 7.05 13.90 -14.45
CA VAL A 257 7.08 12.44 -14.62
C VAL A 257 7.45 12.07 -16.05
N LEU A 258 6.87 12.73 -17.07
CA LEU A 258 7.19 12.53 -18.49
C LEU A 258 8.67 12.86 -18.80
N LYS A 259 9.15 14.04 -18.39
CA LYS A 259 10.57 14.42 -18.56
C LYS A 259 11.50 13.39 -17.92
N ARG A 260 11.16 12.87 -16.74
CA ARG A 260 11.98 11.85 -16.07
C ARG A 260 11.90 10.49 -16.78
N ALA A 261 10.73 10.05 -17.19
CA ALA A 261 10.54 8.81 -17.95
C ALA A 261 11.34 8.81 -19.26
N ALA A 262 11.26 9.89 -20.04
CA ALA A 262 12.02 10.04 -21.27
C ALA A 262 13.54 10.04 -21.03
N LYS A 263 14.04 10.74 -20.00
CA LYS A 263 15.47 10.68 -19.62
C LYS A 263 15.92 9.27 -19.23
N ILE A 264 15.06 8.52 -18.54
CA ILE A 264 15.34 7.13 -18.15
C ILE A 264 15.44 6.24 -19.38
N MET A 265 14.50 6.36 -20.31
CA MET A 265 14.48 5.58 -21.55
C MET A 265 15.62 5.94 -22.49
N ARG A 266 15.96 7.23 -22.62
CA ARG A 266 17.15 7.65 -23.36
C ARG A 266 18.40 6.96 -22.84
N GLY A 267 18.62 7.01 -21.52
CA GLY A 267 19.76 6.32 -20.89
C GLY A 267 19.72 4.80 -21.07
N TYR A 268 18.53 4.19 -21.09
CA TYR A 268 18.37 2.76 -21.39
C TYR A 268 18.80 2.41 -22.82
N PHE A 269 18.41 3.22 -23.82
CA PHE A 269 18.81 3.00 -25.22
C PHE A 269 20.28 3.27 -25.48
N VAL A 270 20.88 4.28 -24.82
CA VAL A 270 22.35 4.48 -24.81
C VAL A 270 23.06 3.21 -24.36
N MET A 271 22.65 2.62 -23.22
CA MET A 271 23.25 1.40 -22.69
C MET A 271 23.05 0.17 -23.61
N LYS A 272 22.02 0.19 -24.47
CA LYS A 272 21.73 -0.87 -25.43
C LYS A 272 22.33 -0.61 -26.82
N ALA A 273 23.06 0.49 -27.00
CA ALA A 273 23.59 0.94 -28.30
C ALA A 273 22.51 1.09 -29.40
N ASP A 274 21.27 1.45 -29.01
CA ASP A 274 20.17 1.71 -29.95
C ASP A 274 20.10 3.23 -30.25
N ALA A 275 20.91 3.66 -31.21
CA ALA A 275 21.07 5.08 -31.56
C ALA A 275 19.76 5.72 -32.07
N GLN A 276 18.94 4.96 -32.79
CA GLN A 276 17.69 5.48 -33.34
C GLN A 276 16.69 5.80 -32.22
N LYS A 277 16.48 4.86 -31.29
CA LYS A 277 15.55 5.09 -30.17
C LYS A 277 16.07 6.12 -29.18
N GLU A 278 17.39 6.20 -29.00
CA GLU A 278 18.02 7.28 -28.23
C GLU A 278 17.68 8.66 -28.83
N ALA A 279 17.87 8.82 -30.14
CA ALA A 279 17.56 10.06 -30.84
C ALA A 279 16.08 10.42 -30.76
N ASP A 280 15.18 9.43 -30.85
CA ASP A 280 13.74 9.65 -30.70
C ASP A 280 13.36 10.13 -29.29
N MET A 281 14.02 9.62 -28.23
CA MET A 281 13.83 10.11 -26.86
C MET A 281 14.38 11.52 -26.66
N THR A 282 15.48 11.88 -27.35
CA THR A 282 16.00 13.25 -27.35
C THR A 282 15.01 14.21 -28.00
N ARG A 283 14.47 13.87 -29.18
CA ARG A 283 13.41 14.68 -29.83
C ARG A 283 12.18 14.84 -28.97
N PHE A 284 11.75 13.79 -28.26
CA PHE A 284 10.63 13.90 -27.32
C PHE A 284 10.93 14.88 -26.17
N LEU A 285 12.15 14.86 -25.63
CA LEU A 285 12.58 15.79 -24.60
C LEU A 285 12.62 17.25 -25.11
N ASP A 286 12.97 17.46 -26.37
CA ASP A 286 12.94 18.78 -26.99
C ASP A 286 11.49 19.27 -27.15
N VAL A 287 10.59 18.42 -27.65
CA VAL A 287 9.16 18.76 -27.80
C VAL A 287 8.54 19.12 -26.46
N ILE A 288 8.76 18.34 -25.39
CA ILE A 288 8.18 18.65 -24.08
C ILE A 288 8.76 19.93 -23.46
N GLU A 289 9.99 20.30 -23.80
CA GLU A 289 10.60 21.56 -23.36
C GLU A 289 9.97 22.75 -24.08
N LEU A 290 9.86 22.68 -25.41
CA LEU A 290 9.22 23.70 -26.23
C LEU A 290 7.73 23.90 -25.85
N GLN A 291 7.04 22.81 -25.54
CA GLN A 291 5.62 22.84 -25.15
C GLN A 291 5.40 23.15 -23.66
N TRP A 292 6.46 23.27 -22.86
CA TRP A 292 6.33 23.42 -21.41
C TRP A 292 5.55 24.67 -21.00
N HIS A 293 5.85 25.79 -21.67
CA HIS A 293 5.23 27.08 -21.39
C HIS A 293 3.72 27.06 -21.63
N TYR A 294 3.26 26.32 -22.63
CA TYR A 294 1.85 26.28 -23.00
C TYR A 294 1.05 25.29 -22.15
N ILE A 295 1.61 24.12 -21.86
CA ILE A 295 0.87 23.02 -21.22
C ILE A 295 0.97 23.10 -19.69
N PHE A 296 2.17 23.34 -19.16
CA PHE A 296 2.47 23.12 -17.74
C PHE A 296 2.71 24.40 -16.94
N LEU A 297 3.25 25.45 -17.56
CA LEU A 297 3.61 26.67 -16.84
C LEU A 297 2.43 27.38 -16.14
N PRO A 298 1.23 27.53 -16.75
CA PRO A 298 0.10 28.16 -16.07
C PRO A 298 -0.26 27.45 -14.76
N ALA A 299 -0.32 26.12 -14.80
CA ALA A 299 -0.56 25.29 -13.63
C ALA A 299 0.57 25.36 -12.59
N GLN A 300 1.82 25.55 -13.04
CA GLN A 300 2.97 25.74 -12.16
C GLN A 300 2.88 27.07 -11.40
N ILE A 301 2.61 28.18 -12.10
CA ILE A 301 2.44 29.51 -11.51
C ILE A 301 1.32 29.48 -10.47
N GLU A 302 0.17 28.88 -10.81
CA GLU A 302 -0.95 28.78 -9.88
C GLU A 302 -0.61 27.93 -8.64
N CYS A 303 0.13 26.82 -8.82
CA CYS A 303 0.61 26.04 -7.68
C CYS A 303 1.54 26.86 -6.76
N GLU A 304 2.38 27.72 -7.32
CA GLU A 304 3.29 28.57 -6.56
C GLU A 304 2.54 29.68 -5.82
N GLN A 305 1.58 30.33 -6.47
CA GLN A 305 0.70 31.34 -5.84
C GLN A 305 -0.12 30.76 -4.68
N ARG A 306 -0.66 29.54 -4.83
CA ARG A 306 -1.34 28.85 -3.72
C ARG A 306 -0.40 28.58 -2.55
N ARG A 307 0.89 28.36 -2.79
CA ARG A 307 1.88 28.14 -1.70
C ARG A 307 2.27 29.44 -1.01
N THR A 308 2.33 30.56 -1.71
CA THR A 308 2.67 31.86 -1.10
C THR A 308 1.56 32.34 -0.17
N GLY A 309 0.29 32.19 -0.57
CA GLY A 309 -0.87 32.50 0.28
C GLY A 309 -0.96 31.65 1.57
N LEU A 310 -0.35 30.46 1.59
CA LEU A 310 -0.33 29.57 2.77
C LEU A 310 0.81 29.86 3.76
N ARG A 311 1.75 30.75 3.43
CA ARG A 311 2.92 31.02 4.30
C ARG A 311 2.68 32.11 5.34
N LYS A 312 1.82 33.08 5.04
CA LYS A 312 1.47 34.17 5.94
C LYS A 312 -0.06 34.30 5.96
N PRO A 313 -0.72 34.10 7.12
CA PRO A 313 -2.15 34.30 7.20
C PRO A 313 -2.48 35.78 6.94
N SER A 314 -3.64 36.05 6.32
CA SER A 314 -4.10 37.41 6.02
C SER A 314 -4.38 38.22 7.30
N ALA A 315 -4.79 37.53 8.37
CA ALA A 315 -4.91 38.05 9.73
C ALA A 315 -4.47 36.95 10.72
N MET A 316 -3.87 37.35 11.83
CA MET A 316 -3.62 36.41 12.94
C MET A 316 -4.93 36.17 13.69
N PRO A 317 -5.15 34.96 14.22
CA PRO A 317 -6.32 34.70 15.05
C PRO A 317 -6.25 35.52 16.35
N ASP A 318 -7.40 36.00 16.75
CA ASP A 318 -7.66 36.80 17.95
C ASP A 318 -7.55 35.92 19.20
N GLU A 319 -7.47 36.53 20.39
CA GLU A 319 -7.40 35.76 21.65
C GLU A 319 -8.67 34.93 21.87
N GLU A 320 -9.82 35.47 21.48
CA GLU A 320 -11.12 34.80 21.52
C GLU A 320 -11.12 33.55 20.64
N ASP A 321 -10.61 33.64 19.40
CA ASP A 321 -10.52 32.50 18.48
C ASP A 321 -9.64 31.38 19.06
N ILE A 322 -8.51 31.75 19.67
CA ILE A 322 -7.60 30.82 20.33
C ILE A 322 -8.30 30.15 21.52
N SER A 323 -9.04 30.92 22.32
CA SER A 323 -9.78 30.38 23.48
C SER A 323 -10.88 29.41 23.04
N VAL A 324 -11.72 29.82 22.09
CA VAL A 324 -12.81 28.98 21.55
C VAL A 324 -12.26 27.66 21.02
N PHE A 325 -11.18 27.72 20.23
CA PHE A 325 -10.58 26.51 19.68
C PHE A 325 -9.93 25.63 20.75
N ARG A 326 -9.24 26.21 21.72
CA ARG A 326 -8.67 25.49 22.86
C ARG A 326 -9.74 24.76 23.66
N ASP A 327 -10.83 25.44 23.95
CA ASP A 327 -11.89 24.92 24.81
C ASP A 327 -12.69 23.84 24.09
N PHE A 328 -12.92 24.01 22.78
CA PHE A 328 -13.43 22.93 21.91
C PHE A 328 -12.54 21.68 21.97
N ILE A 329 -11.22 21.83 21.80
CA ILE A 329 -10.31 20.68 21.83
C ILE A 329 -10.37 19.96 23.18
N LYS A 330 -10.31 20.71 24.30
CA LYS A 330 -10.38 20.15 25.65
C LYS A 330 -11.68 19.38 25.86
N HIS A 331 -12.82 19.99 25.50
CA HIS A 331 -14.14 19.38 25.63
C HIS A 331 -14.25 18.07 24.84
N GLU A 332 -13.81 18.07 23.59
CA GLU A 332 -13.85 16.88 22.74
C GLU A 332 -12.90 15.78 23.21
N MET A 333 -11.73 16.14 23.75
CA MET A 333 -10.83 15.16 24.35
C MET A 333 -11.44 14.50 25.59
N VAL A 334 -12.09 15.28 26.47
CA VAL A 334 -12.76 14.76 27.67
C VAL A 334 -13.87 13.76 27.29
N LYS A 335 -14.75 14.13 26.34
CA LYS A 335 -15.80 13.23 25.84
C LYS A 335 -15.25 11.88 25.34
N LEU A 336 -14.12 11.92 24.64
CA LEU A 336 -13.49 10.72 24.09
C LEU A 336 -12.84 9.83 25.17
N THR A 337 -12.49 10.39 26.32
CA THR A 337 -11.87 9.65 27.43
C THR A 337 -12.86 9.14 28.47
N GLU A 338 -14.01 9.81 28.63
CA GLU A 338 -15.04 9.41 29.61
C GLU A 338 -15.88 8.22 29.13
N GLN A 339 -16.07 8.07 27.82
CA GLN A 339 -16.82 6.96 27.24
C GLN A 339 -15.87 5.78 26.97
N TYR A 340 -15.98 4.72 27.78
CA TYR A 340 -15.22 3.49 27.58
C TYR A 340 -15.81 2.68 26.42
N GLU A 341 -15.64 3.18 25.20
CA GLU A 341 -16.08 2.54 23.97
C GLU A 341 -14.90 1.95 23.19
N MET A 342 -15.19 0.88 22.44
CA MET A 342 -14.23 0.35 21.47
C MET A 342 -14.06 1.35 20.33
N TRP A 343 -12.88 1.97 20.24
CA TRP A 343 -12.61 2.96 19.19
C TRP A 343 -12.59 2.31 17.81
N ASP A 344 -13.37 2.88 16.89
CA ASP A 344 -13.23 2.61 15.47
C ASP A 344 -12.11 3.47 14.85
N LYS A 345 -11.90 3.31 13.54
CA LYS A 345 -10.87 4.08 12.82
C LYS A 345 -11.14 5.60 12.86
N HIS A 346 -12.40 6.01 12.82
CA HIS A 346 -12.79 7.42 12.78
C HIS A 346 -12.54 8.08 14.14
N THR A 347 -12.96 7.43 15.23
CA THR A 347 -12.72 7.86 16.61
C THR A 347 -11.23 8.00 16.89
N PHE A 348 -10.43 7.00 16.51
CA PHE A 348 -8.97 7.07 16.65
C PHE A 348 -8.35 8.26 15.87
N VAL A 349 -8.77 8.47 14.61
CA VAL A 349 -8.27 9.59 13.80
C VAL A 349 -8.67 10.94 14.42
N ARG A 350 -9.89 11.06 14.96
CA ARG A 350 -10.35 12.26 15.65
C ARG A 350 -9.52 12.53 16.90
N ALA A 351 -9.34 11.54 17.77
CA ALA A 351 -8.50 11.63 18.96
C ALA A 351 -7.07 12.07 18.62
N ARG A 352 -6.45 11.43 17.62
CA ARG A 352 -5.12 11.81 17.12
C ARG A 352 -5.07 13.27 16.65
N ASN A 353 -6.07 13.70 15.87
CA ASN A 353 -6.11 15.08 15.36
C ASN A 353 -6.25 16.09 16.49
N LEU A 354 -7.07 15.80 17.52
CA LEU A 354 -7.23 16.66 18.70
C LEU A 354 -5.92 16.80 19.48
N VAL A 355 -5.21 15.69 19.72
CA VAL A 355 -3.90 15.71 20.40
C VAL A 355 -2.88 16.53 19.60
N VAL A 356 -2.78 16.28 18.30
CA VAL A 356 -1.87 17.04 17.42
C VAL A 356 -2.23 18.53 17.40
N ALA A 357 -3.52 18.88 17.31
CA ALA A 357 -3.97 20.26 17.36
C ALA A 357 -3.61 20.92 18.70
N ARG A 358 -3.83 20.22 19.81
CA ARG A 358 -3.51 20.73 21.15
C ARG A 358 -2.01 21.02 21.30
N LEU A 359 -1.15 20.07 20.90
CA LEU A 359 0.30 20.25 20.94
C LEU A 359 0.78 21.34 20.00
N THR A 360 0.19 21.43 18.80
CA THR A 360 0.50 22.49 17.81
C THR A 360 0.19 23.86 18.37
N MET A 361 -1.00 24.04 18.97
CA MET A 361 -1.39 25.29 19.61
C MET A 361 -0.50 25.63 20.80
N PHE A 362 -0.23 24.65 21.67
CA PHE A 362 0.56 24.88 22.88
C PHE A 362 1.99 25.33 22.55
N ASN A 363 2.61 24.72 21.53
CA ASN A 363 3.97 25.05 21.14
C ASN A 363 4.07 26.19 20.10
N ALA A 364 2.94 26.65 19.55
CA ALA A 364 2.89 27.57 18.41
C ALA A 364 3.79 27.14 17.23
N ARG A 365 3.90 25.82 16.99
CA ARG A 365 4.78 25.22 15.97
C ARG A 365 4.01 24.78 14.73
N ARG A 366 4.73 24.32 13.70
CA ARG A 366 4.10 23.74 12.50
C ARG A 366 3.49 22.39 12.87
N GLY A 367 2.20 22.19 12.59
CA GLY A 367 1.48 20.97 13.00
C GLY A 367 2.06 19.64 12.49
N GLY A 368 2.96 19.68 11.49
CA GLY A 368 3.70 18.49 11.07
C GLY A 368 4.69 17.95 12.12
N GLU A 369 5.19 18.78 13.03
CA GLU A 369 6.14 18.39 14.09
C GLU A 369 5.49 17.47 15.14
N PRO A 370 4.44 17.90 15.87
CA PRO A 370 3.75 17.03 16.82
C PRO A 370 3.12 15.80 16.13
N ALA A 371 2.70 15.92 14.86
CA ALA A 371 2.17 14.79 14.10
C ALA A 371 3.18 13.68 13.78
N ARG A 372 4.49 13.96 13.86
CA ARG A 372 5.57 13.00 13.60
C ARG A 372 6.20 12.43 14.86
N LEU A 373 5.77 12.88 16.04
CA LEU A 373 6.32 12.43 17.31
C LEU A 373 6.12 10.92 17.46
N THR A 374 7.21 10.21 17.71
CA THR A 374 7.21 8.76 17.86
C THR A 374 6.87 8.35 19.29
N LEU A 375 6.38 7.12 19.47
CA LEU A 375 6.15 6.57 20.81
C LEU A 375 7.45 6.45 21.64
N LYS A 376 8.60 6.33 20.98
CA LYS A 376 9.90 6.31 21.66
C LYS A 376 10.21 7.69 22.24
N GLU A 377 10.17 8.73 21.40
CA GLU A 377 10.41 10.12 21.82
C GLU A 377 9.41 10.57 22.91
N TRP A 378 8.14 10.16 22.78
CA TRP A 378 7.11 10.42 23.79
C TRP A 378 7.44 9.76 25.15
N LYS A 379 7.88 8.50 25.13
CA LYS A 379 8.26 7.78 26.36
C LYS A 379 9.49 8.40 27.02
N GLU A 380 10.50 8.74 26.21
CA GLU A 380 11.71 9.42 26.69
C GLU A 380 11.36 10.74 27.40
N ALA A 381 10.44 11.52 26.82
CA ALA A 381 9.95 12.75 27.43
C ALA A 381 9.18 12.53 28.74
N ILE A 382 8.31 11.52 28.82
CA ILE A 382 7.60 11.18 30.08
C ILE A 382 8.56 10.75 31.18
N THR A 383 9.67 10.08 30.83
CA THR A 383 10.70 9.66 31.78
C THR A 383 11.73 10.75 32.05
N ASP A 384 11.50 11.98 31.61
CA ASP A 384 12.39 13.13 31.79
C ASP A 384 13.82 12.87 31.28
N ALA A 385 13.97 12.02 30.25
CA ALA A 385 15.27 11.61 29.72
C ALA A 385 16.08 12.78 29.12
N TRP A 386 15.41 13.92 28.91
CA TRP A 386 15.94 15.12 28.30
C TRP A 386 16.14 16.28 29.29
N ILE A 387 15.75 16.10 30.55
CA ILE A 387 15.89 17.09 31.61
C ILE A 387 16.88 16.53 32.63
N ASP A 388 18.05 17.15 32.76
CA ASP A 388 19.01 16.78 33.81
C ASP A 388 18.61 17.46 35.13
N PRO A 389 18.21 16.70 36.18
CA PRO A 389 17.80 17.27 37.46
C PRO A 389 18.86 18.19 38.07
N ASN A 390 20.15 17.88 37.88
CA ASN A 390 21.25 18.69 38.43
C ASN A 390 21.41 20.02 37.71
N LEU A 391 20.93 20.13 36.47
CA LEU A 391 20.92 21.37 35.72
C LEU A 391 19.74 22.26 36.15
N VAL A 392 18.57 21.65 36.41
CA VAL A 392 17.37 22.36 36.90
C VAL A 392 17.63 23.04 38.24
N GLU A 393 18.37 22.40 39.14
CA GLU A 393 18.73 22.99 40.44
C GLU A 393 19.62 24.23 40.33
N LYS A 394 20.39 24.34 39.24
CA LYS A 394 21.29 25.47 38.96
C LYS A 394 20.64 26.61 38.18
N VAL A 395 19.37 26.47 37.80
CA VAL A 395 18.62 27.54 37.13
C VAL A 395 18.18 28.55 38.17
N ASP A 396 18.73 29.76 38.06
CA ASP A 396 18.45 30.87 38.99
C ASP A 396 17.08 31.54 38.71
N ASP A 397 16.59 31.49 37.47
CA ASP A 397 15.30 32.07 37.10
C ASP A 397 14.13 31.20 37.62
N PRO A 398 13.27 31.73 38.51
CA PRO A 398 12.17 30.95 39.09
C PRO A 398 11.13 30.50 38.06
N MET A 399 10.92 31.27 36.98
CA MET A 399 9.96 30.89 35.94
C MET A 399 10.49 29.76 35.07
N GLU A 400 11.74 29.84 34.62
CA GLU A 400 12.40 28.77 33.86
C GLU A 400 12.45 27.48 34.67
N LYS A 401 12.80 27.57 35.96
CA LYS A 401 12.77 26.42 36.87
C LYS A 401 11.37 25.81 36.99
N HIS A 402 10.34 26.64 37.16
CA HIS A 402 8.95 26.18 37.19
C HIS A 402 8.53 25.50 35.88
N LEU A 403 8.98 25.99 34.73
CA LEU A 403 8.67 25.39 33.43
C LEU A 403 9.35 24.02 33.28
N LEU A 404 10.63 23.90 33.64
CA LEU A 404 11.37 22.62 33.58
C LEU A 404 10.79 21.55 34.53
N GLU A 405 10.26 21.96 35.68
CA GLU A 405 9.61 21.05 36.62
C GLU A 405 8.21 20.58 36.15
N ASN A 406 7.50 21.40 35.38
CA ASN A 406 6.09 21.18 35.04
C ASN A 406 5.82 20.84 33.57
N LEU A 407 6.84 20.87 32.71
CA LEU A 407 6.71 20.52 31.29
C LEU A 407 7.53 19.28 30.96
N LYS A 408 6.97 18.45 30.08
CA LYS A 408 7.67 17.33 29.46
C LYS A 408 8.33 17.79 28.17
N LEU A 409 9.59 17.44 28.02
CA LEU A 409 10.44 17.89 26.91
C LEU A 409 10.74 16.71 25.99
N ALA A 410 10.40 16.86 24.71
CA ALA A 410 10.75 15.89 23.67
C ALA A 410 11.60 16.54 22.58
N TYR A 411 12.67 15.86 22.19
CA TYR A 411 13.51 16.28 21.07
C TYR A 411 13.08 15.58 19.78
N GLN A 412 12.85 16.36 18.71
CA GLN A 412 12.60 15.85 17.37
C GLN A 412 13.62 16.40 16.36
N SER A 413 14.11 15.54 15.48
CA SER A 413 15.02 15.94 14.39
C SER A 413 14.26 16.64 13.25
N GLY A 414 14.59 17.91 13.02
CA GLY A 414 14.02 18.71 11.92
C GLY A 414 14.94 18.83 10.69
N LYS A 415 14.49 19.55 9.66
CA LYS A 415 15.20 19.68 8.35
C LYS A 415 16.49 20.54 8.39
N ALA A 416 16.85 21.15 9.51
CA ALA A 416 18.09 21.94 9.62
C ALA A 416 18.63 22.10 11.05
N LEU A 417 17.81 21.95 12.10
CA LEU A 417 18.22 22.04 13.51
C LEU A 417 17.40 21.06 14.37
N ARG A 418 17.88 20.78 15.58
CA ARG A 418 17.16 20.02 16.63
C ARG A 418 16.09 20.95 17.23
N PHE A 419 14.89 20.44 17.54
CA PHE A 419 13.79 21.23 18.07
C PHE A 419 13.13 20.55 19.27
N GLU A 420 12.57 21.37 20.15
CA GLU A 420 11.92 20.98 21.40
C GLU A 420 10.40 21.06 21.26
N ILE A 421 9.71 20.04 21.79
CA ILE A 421 8.26 20.01 21.93
C ILE A 421 7.96 19.85 23.41
N GLU A 422 7.13 20.75 23.93
CA GLU A 422 6.75 20.84 25.34
C GLU A 422 5.26 20.59 25.54
N TRP A 423 4.89 20.00 26.67
CA TRP A 423 3.50 19.93 27.15
C TRP A 423 3.43 19.70 28.66
N LYS A 424 2.28 20.02 29.26
CA LYS A 424 1.95 19.70 30.67
C LYS A 424 1.37 18.30 30.80
#